data_AF-I9L6U4-F1
#
_entry.id   AF-I9L6U4-F1
#
_cell.length_a   1.000
_cell.length_b   1.000
_cell.length_c   1.000
_cell.angle_alpha   90.00
_cell.angle_beta   90.00
_cell.angle_gamma   90.00
#
_symmetry.space_group_name_H-M   'P 1'
#
loop_
_entity.id
_entity.type
_entity.pdbx_description
1 polymer ?
#
loop_
_entity_poly.entity_id
_entity_poly.type
_entity_poly.pdbx_seq_one_letter_code
_entity_poly.pdbx_strand_id
1 'polypeptide(L)'
;MQIAGISSSSMISNLDSVQTKAKGDFAAHLAQETEKAQQAKDDAKLKKTCQDLEAVFLNIMMTNMRKTVDKSKLVDSSQEETMTSMLDAEMTKDMAKAGGIGLADMLYRQLRTPDPVSNKSQAPK
;
A
#
# COMPACT_ATOMS: atom_id res chain seq x y z
N MET A 1 -16.02 -36.74 29.59
CA MET A 1 -16.15 -36.06 28.29
C MET A 1 -16.09 -34.56 28.55
N GLN A 2 -14.93 -33.93 28.33
CA GLN A 2 -14.75 -32.49 28.52
C GLN A 2 -14.74 -31.85 27.13
N ILE A 3 -15.80 -31.12 26.77
CA ILE A 3 -15.80 -30.27 25.58
C ILE A 3 -15.24 -28.93 26.04
N ALA A 4 -13.93 -28.78 25.88
CA ALA A 4 -13.23 -27.53 26.15
C ALA A 4 -13.80 -26.43 25.24
N GLY A 5 -14.08 -25.28 25.86
CA GLY A 5 -14.59 -24.11 25.19
C GLY A 5 -13.65 -23.61 24.10
N ILE A 6 -14.19 -23.51 22.89
CA ILE A 6 -13.62 -22.67 21.85
C ILE A 6 -13.94 -21.23 22.27
N SER A 7 -13.02 -20.59 22.99
CA SER A 7 -13.18 -19.22 23.43
C SER A 7 -13.11 -18.29 22.21
N SER A 8 -14.20 -17.56 21.94
CA SER A 8 -14.28 -16.52 20.90
C SER A 8 -13.16 -15.47 20.98
N SER A 9 -12.48 -15.38 22.13
CA SER A 9 -11.34 -14.49 22.36
C SER A 9 -10.07 -14.88 21.57
N SER A 10 -9.91 -16.14 21.18
CA SER A 10 -8.74 -16.64 20.44
C SER A 10 -8.84 -16.43 18.92
N MET A 11 -10.05 -16.18 18.39
CA MET A 11 -10.24 -15.87 16.97
C MET A 11 -10.06 -14.39 16.66
N ILE A 12 -10.48 -13.50 17.56
CA ILE A 12 -10.37 -12.03 17.38
C ILE A 12 -8.89 -11.59 17.42
N SER A 13 -8.09 -12.19 18.30
CA SER A 13 -6.64 -11.93 18.42
C SER A 13 -5.83 -12.42 17.20
N ASN A 14 -6.32 -13.43 16.48
CA ASN A 14 -5.72 -13.86 15.21
C ASN A 14 -6.12 -12.98 14.02
N LEU A 15 -7.24 -12.26 14.08
CA LEU A 15 -7.68 -11.37 12.99
C LEU A 15 -6.91 -10.04 12.98
N ASP A 16 -6.70 -9.45 14.16
CA ASP A 16 -5.88 -8.23 14.34
C ASP A 16 -4.39 -8.45 13.98
N SER A 17 -3.85 -9.62 14.31
CA SER A 17 -2.46 -9.97 13.98
C SER A 17 -2.27 -10.26 12.49
N VAL A 18 -3.27 -10.80 11.79
CA VAL A 18 -3.24 -10.95 10.32
C VAL A 18 -3.27 -9.59 9.63
N GLN A 19 -4.07 -8.62 10.10
CA GLN A 19 -4.08 -7.25 9.54
C GLN A 19 -2.78 -6.48 9.76
N THR A 20 -2.18 -6.61 10.95
CA THR A 20 -0.94 -5.90 11.29
C THR A 20 0.27 -6.52 10.58
N LYS A 21 0.29 -7.85 10.47
CA LYS A 21 1.34 -8.59 9.77
C LYS A 21 1.23 -8.46 8.25
N ALA A 22 0.02 -8.38 7.69
CA ALA A 22 -0.19 -8.12 6.25
C ALA A 22 0.32 -6.74 5.79
N LYS A 23 0.21 -5.69 6.61
CA LYS A 23 0.77 -4.36 6.26
C LYS A 23 2.31 -4.35 6.30
N GLY A 24 2.92 -5.03 7.27
CA GLY A 24 4.38 -5.17 7.37
C GLY A 24 4.98 -6.11 6.31
N ASP A 25 4.32 -7.25 6.06
CA ASP A 25 4.70 -8.21 5.02
C ASP A 25 4.52 -7.61 3.62
N PHE A 26 3.54 -6.72 3.40
CA PHE A 26 3.36 -6.05 2.11
C PHE A 26 4.53 -5.14 1.75
N ALA A 27 4.98 -4.26 2.67
CA ALA A 27 6.12 -3.37 2.41
C ALA A 27 7.43 -4.16 2.18
N ALA A 28 7.66 -5.21 2.98
CA ALA A 28 8.81 -6.09 2.82
C ALA A 28 8.77 -6.87 1.49
N HIS A 29 7.60 -7.38 1.10
CA HIS A 29 7.39 -8.05 -0.17
C HIS A 29 7.59 -7.10 -1.35
N LEU A 30 7.12 -5.85 -1.25
CA LEU A 30 7.28 -4.84 -2.28
C LEU A 30 8.76 -4.46 -2.47
N ALA A 31 9.50 -4.27 -1.36
CA ALA A 31 10.94 -4.03 -1.38
C ALA A 31 11.69 -5.20 -2.04
N GLN A 32 11.38 -6.43 -1.63
CA GLN A 32 11.97 -7.63 -2.20
C GLN A 32 11.66 -7.78 -3.71
N GLU A 33 10.44 -7.49 -4.14
CA GLU A 33 10.05 -7.55 -5.55
C GLU A 33 10.68 -6.42 -6.36
N THR A 34 10.84 -5.20 -5.81
CA THR A 34 11.61 -4.14 -6.47
C THR A 34 13.08 -4.52 -6.64
N GLU A 35 13.73 -5.08 -5.62
CA GLU A 35 15.15 -5.50 -5.70
C GLU A 35 15.34 -6.61 -6.74
N LYS A 36 14.45 -7.61 -6.76
CA LYS A 36 14.48 -8.66 -7.78
C LYS A 36 14.23 -8.11 -9.18
N ALA A 37 13.27 -7.19 -9.36
CA ALA A 37 12.99 -6.59 -10.65
C ALA A 37 14.16 -5.74 -11.15
N GLN A 38 14.82 -5.00 -10.25
CA GLN A 38 16.04 -4.22 -10.52
C GLN A 38 17.19 -5.12 -10.98
N GLN A 39 17.41 -6.24 -10.28
CA GLN A 39 18.46 -7.22 -10.61
C GLN A 39 18.17 -7.97 -11.91
N ALA A 40 16.90 -8.29 -12.17
CA ALA A 40 16.47 -9.01 -13.37
C ALA A 40 16.33 -8.13 -14.62
N LYS A 41 16.49 -6.79 -14.50
CA LYS A 41 16.16 -5.80 -15.54
C LYS A 41 14.75 -5.99 -16.11
N ASP A 42 13.83 -6.44 -15.26
CA ASP A 42 12.45 -6.71 -15.64
C ASP A 42 11.65 -5.41 -15.48
N ASP A 43 11.72 -4.57 -16.51
CA ASP A 43 11.05 -3.26 -16.57
C ASP A 43 9.54 -3.36 -16.32
N ALA A 44 8.91 -4.47 -16.75
CA ALA A 44 7.48 -4.69 -16.58
C ALA A 44 7.13 -4.95 -15.11
N LYS A 45 7.92 -5.78 -14.41
CA LYS A 45 7.74 -6.00 -12.97
C LYS A 45 8.03 -4.74 -12.16
N LEU A 46 9.09 -4.01 -12.48
CA LEU A 46 9.42 -2.77 -11.78
C LEU A 46 8.28 -1.76 -11.89
N LYS A 47 7.75 -1.57 -13.10
CA LYS A 47 6.59 -0.69 -13.32
C LYS A 47 5.35 -1.15 -12.54
N LYS A 48 5.07 -2.45 -12.53
CA LYS A 48 3.95 -3.02 -11.77
C LYS A 48 4.09 -2.76 -10.27
N THR A 49 5.28 -2.96 -9.70
CA THR A 49 5.53 -2.70 -8.29
C THR A 49 5.39 -1.22 -7.95
N CYS A 50 5.80 -0.31 -8.84
CA CYS A 50 5.56 1.13 -8.70
C CYS A 50 4.06 1.47 -8.75
N GLN A 51 3.28 0.81 -9.60
CA GLN A 51 1.81 0.97 -9.64
C GLN A 51 1.15 0.47 -8.35
N ASP A 52 1.61 -0.66 -7.80
CA ASP A 52 1.12 -1.18 -6.52
C ASP A 52 1.45 -0.23 -5.35
N LEU A 53 2.59 0.47 -5.39
CA LEU A 53 2.90 1.55 -4.44
C LEU A 53 1.92 2.72 -4.55
N GLU A 54 1.62 3.17 -5.77
CA GLU A 54 0.68 4.25 -6.01
C GLU A 54 -0.73 3.88 -5.53
N ALA A 55 -1.17 2.63 -5.72
CA ALA A 55 -2.46 2.14 -5.23
C ALA A 55 -2.61 2.27 -3.70
N VAL A 56 -1.55 1.95 -2.95
CA VAL A 56 -1.53 2.10 -1.48
C VAL A 56 -1.54 3.56 -1.08
N PHE A 57 -0.76 4.40 -1.76
CA PHE A 57 -0.77 5.84 -1.51
C PHE A 57 -2.17 6.45 -1.72
N LEU A 58 -2.83 6.12 -2.83
CA LEU A 58 -4.19 6.56 -3.14
C LEU A 58 -5.20 6.07 -2.08
N ASN A 59 -5.04 4.84 -1.58
CA ASN A 59 -5.90 4.33 -0.51
C ASN A 59 -5.75 5.12 0.79
N ILE A 60 -4.52 5.45 1.17
CA ILE A 60 -4.24 6.30 2.34
C ILE A 60 -4.82 7.70 2.13
N MET A 61 -4.65 8.28 0.94
CA MET A 61 -5.21 9.58 0.60
C MET A 61 -6.75 9.57 0.72
N MET A 62 -7.43 8.61 0.09
CA MET A 62 -8.89 8.46 0.15
C MET A 62 -9.40 8.27 1.57
N THR A 63 -8.71 7.44 2.35
CA THR A 63 -9.00 7.22 3.77
C THR A 63 -8.91 8.53 4.57
N ASN A 64 -7.86 9.33 4.36
CA ASN A 64 -7.71 10.60 5.04
C ASN A 64 -8.76 11.63 4.60
N MET A 65 -9.12 11.67 3.31
CA MET A 65 -10.21 12.51 2.82
C MET A 65 -11.54 12.14 3.51
N ARG A 66 -11.88 10.85 3.62
CA ARG A 66 -13.10 10.42 4.34
C ARG A 66 -13.08 10.76 5.83
N LYS A 67 -11.92 10.68 6.47
CA LYS A 67 -11.76 11.11 7.89
C LYS A 67 -12.05 12.59 8.12
N THR A 68 -11.93 13.44 7.09
CA THR A 68 -12.27 14.87 7.20
C THR A 68 -13.76 15.17 7.08
N VAL A 69 -14.58 14.18 6.67
CA VAL A 69 -16.03 14.34 6.62
C VAL A 69 -16.60 13.94 7.98
N ASP A 70 -17.30 14.87 8.63
CA ASP A 70 -17.96 14.61 9.91
C ASP A 70 -18.96 13.47 9.75
N LYS A 71 -18.76 12.41 10.52
CA LYS A 71 -19.63 11.25 10.49
C LYS A 71 -20.94 11.56 11.21
N SER A 72 -22.05 11.43 10.50
CA SER A 72 -23.36 11.50 11.15
C SER A 72 -23.60 10.23 11.99
N LYS A 73 -24.08 10.37 13.23
CA LYS A 73 -24.32 9.26 14.17
C LYS A 73 -25.31 8.19 13.68
N LEU A 74 -25.95 8.39 12.53
CA LEU A 74 -26.95 7.48 11.97
C LEU A 74 -26.36 6.38 11.07
N VAL A 75 -25.13 6.55 10.55
CA VAL A 75 -24.51 5.67 9.54
C VAL A 75 -23.10 5.21 9.94
N ASP A 76 -22.77 5.26 11.24
CA ASP A 76 -21.43 4.90 11.70
C ASP A 76 -21.43 3.47 12.25
N SER A 77 -21.28 2.48 11.36
CA SER A 77 -21.07 1.08 11.75
C SER A 77 -19.67 0.61 11.35
N SER A 78 -19.02 -0.16 12.23
CA SER A 78 -17.67 -0.70 11.97
C SER A 78 -17.66 -1.72 10.82
N GLN A 79 -18.79 -2.37 10.57
CA GLN A 79 -18.98 -3.26 9.42
C GLN A 79 -18.96 -2.47 8.11
N GLU A 80 -19.64 -1.32 8.05
CA GLU A 80 -19.65 -0.45 6.87
C GLU A 80 -18.27 0.13 6.60
N GLU A 81 -17.53 0.56 7.63
CA GLU A 81 -16.15 1.03 7.47
C GLU A 81 -15.27 -0.05 6.86
N THR A 82 -15.41 -1.29 7.33
CA THR A 82 -14.62 -2.42 6.83
C THR A 82 -14.95 -2.70 5.37
N MET A 83 -16.23 -2.74 5.00
CA MET A 83 -16.65 -2.96 3.60
C MET A 83 -16.22 -1.79 2.69
N THR A 84 -16.34 -0.56 3.17
CA THR A 84 -15.89 0.65 2.46
C THR A 84 -14.39 0.62 2.26
N SER A 85 -13.61 0.21 3.26
CA SER A 85 -12.15 0.13 3.15
C SER A 85 -11.69 -0.90 2.10
N MET A 86 -12.41 -2.03 2.00
CA MET A 86 -12.14 -3.06 0.99
C MET A 86 -12.52 -2.57 -0.41
N LEU A 87 -13.64 -1.88 -0.53
CA LEU A 87 -14.07 -1.24 -1.78
C LEU A 87 -13.08 -0.17 -2.23
N ASP A 88 -12.66 0.70 -1.31
CA ASP A 88 -11.67 1.74 -1.57
C ASP A 88 -10.32 1.11 -1.99
N ALA A 89 -9.94 -0.05 -1.45
CA ALA A 89 -8.69 -0.73 -1.82
C ALA A 89 -8.70 -1.28 -3.26
N GLU A 90 -9.78 -1.92 -3.71
CA GLU A 90 -9.86 -2.35 -5.13
C GLU A 90 -10.04 -1.14 -6.06
N MET A 91 -10.81 -0.13 -5.65
CA MET A 91 -10.96 1.10 -6.42
C MET A 91 -9.60 1.78 -6.63
N THR A 92 -8.81 1.98 -5.58
CA THR A 92 -7.52 2.68 -5.70
C THR A 92 -6.49 1.89 -6.49
N LYS A 93 -6.57 0.55 -6.45
CA LYS A 93 -5.78 -0.35 -7.27
C LYS A 93 -6.12 -0.23 -8.75
N ASP A 94 -7.40 -0.15 -9.10
CA ASP A 94 -7.81 0.07 -10.49
C ASP A 94 -7.49 1.50 -10.96
N MET A 95 -7.62 2.49 -10.08
CA MET A 95 -7.17 3.86 -10.37
C MET A 95 -5.67 3.92 -10.66
N ALA A 96 -4.82 3.26 -9.87
CA ALA A 96 -3.38 3.21 -10.09
C ALA A 96 -3.04 2.50 -11.42
N LYS A 97 -3.71 1.39 -11.74
CA LYS A 97 -3.54 0.71 -13.04
C LYS A 97 -3.94 1.59 -14.23
N ALA A 98 -4.99 2.40 -14.07
CA ALA A 98 -5.48 3.31 -15.11
C ALA A 98 -4.57 4.54 -15.32
N GLY A 99 -3.53 4.73 -14.51
CA GLY A 99 -2.58 5.84 -14.62
C GLY A 99 -2.59 6.81 -13.43
N GLY A 100 -3.50 6.60 -12.47
CA GLY A 100 -3.48 7.23 -11.16
C GLY A 100 -3.19 8.73 -11.18
N ILE A 101 -2.20 9.13 -10.39
CA ILE A 101 -1.70 10.51 -10.29
C ILE A 101 -0.31 10.66 -10.95
N GLY A 102 0.22 9.59 -11.52
CA GLY A 102 1.54 9.54 -12.16
C GLY A 102 2.71 9.33 -11.19
N LEU A 103 2.45 8.97 -9.93
CA LEU A 103 3.50 8.69 -8.95
C LEU A 103 4.29 7.43 -9.33
N ALA A 104 3.60 6.40 -9.84
CA ALA A 104 4.23 5.16 -10.27
C ALA A 104 5.27 5.40 -11.38
N ASP A 105 4.96 6.26 -12.35
CA ASP A 105 5.88 6.58 -13.44
C ASP A 105 7.07 7.43 -12.96
N MET A 106 6.88 8.33 -11.99
CA MET A 106 7.99 9.06 -11.36
C MET A 106 8.93 8.11 -10.62
N LEU A 107 8.39 7.19 -9.82
CA LEU A 107 9.17 6.19 -9.09
C LEU A 107 9.92 5.27 -10.05
N TYR A 108 9.26 4.80 -11.10
CA TYR A 108 9.88 3.97 -12.14
C TYR A 108 11.04 4.68 -12.81
N ARG A 109 10.89 5.98 -13.14
CA ARG A 109 11.98 6.80 -13.70
C ARG A 109 13.15 6.89 -12.73
N GLN A 110 12.91 7.23 -11.46
CA GLN A 110 13.96 7.34 -10.45
C GLN A 110 14.71 6.03 -10.20
N LEU A 111 14.03 4.89 -10.29
CA LEU A 111 14.65 3.58 -10.10
C LEU A 111 15.43 3.11 -11.34
N ARG A 112 15.01 3.50 -12.54
CA ARG A 112 15.64 3.10 -13.80
C ARG A 112 16.81 3.99 -14.20
N THR A 113 16.72 5.29 -13.98
CA THR A 113 17.88 6.17 -14.03
C THR A 113 18.39 6.32 -12.61
N PRO A 114 19.41 5.55 -12.18
CA PRO A 114 20.23 5.96 -11.06
C PRO A 114 20.97 7.22 -11.52
N ASP A 115 20.26 8.34 -11.61
CA ASP A 115 20.90 9.60 -11.92
C ASP A 115 21.89 9.81 -10.77
N PRO A 116 23.20 9.88 -11.07
CA PRO A 116 24.12 10.42 -10.11
C PRO A 116 23.64 11.85 -9.94
N VAL A 117 22.94 12.12 -8.84
CA VAL A 117 22.70 13.49 -8.37
C VAL A 117 24.06 14.14 -8.46
N SER A 118 24.18 15.01 -9.46
CA SER A 118 25.44 15.51 -9.94
C SER A 118 26.10 16.21 -8.77
N ASN A 119 27.08 15.55 -8.17
CA ASN A 119 28.12 16.19 -7.39
C ASN A 119 28.95 17.07 -8.35
N LYS A 120 28.39 18.22 -8.72
CA LYS A 120 29.07 19.34 -9.38
C LYS A 120 28.78 20.62 -8.61
N SER A 121 28.86 20.56 -7.28
CA SER A 121 28.89 21.78 -6.44
C SER A 121 29.86 21.69 -5.28
N GLN A 122 30.92 20.88 -5.40
CA GLN A 122 32.15 21.10 -4.62
C GLN A 122 33.35 21.37 -5.53
N ALA A 123 33.62 22.68 -5.67
CA ALA A 123 34.92 23.41 -5.77
C ALA A 123 35.86 23.14 -6.98
N PRO A 124 36.82 24.03 -7.35
CA PRO A 124 37.32 25.23 -6.67
C PRO A 124 37.48 26.51 -7.55
N LYS A 125 37.37 27.69 -6.92
CA LYS A 125 38.34 28.79 -6.99
C LYS A 125 38.07 29.77 -5.85
#